data_AF-A0A7X9EDT8-F1
#
_entry.id   AF-A0A7X9EDT8-F1
#
_cell.length_a   1.000
_cell.length_b   1.000
_cell.length_c   1.000
_cell.angle_alpha   90.00
_cell.angle_beta   90.00
_cell.angle_gamma   90.00
#
_symmetry.space_group_name_H-M   'P 1'
#
loop_
_entity.id
_entity.type
_entity.pdbx_description
1 polymer ?
#
loop_
_entity_poly.entity_id
_entity_poly.type
_entity_poly.pdbx_seq_one_letter_code
_entity_poly.pdbx_strand_id
1 'polypeptide(L)'
;MSDFNYKLKVIDAPTEGSPGSKVSLKVSVEEATEEVSRVYISVPRYAVFEVLTRESDTLFSLNYYIPYDAPYGKYDVAVWAVSKNNVKGPVTNISFTVK
;
A
#
# COMPACT_ATOMS: atom_id res chain seq x y z
N MET A 1 18.47 -18.04 -3.75
CA MET A 1 17.21 -17.45 -4.22
C MET A 1 17.36 -15.97 -3.96
N SER A 2 17.21 -15.11 -4.97
CA SER A 2 17.33 -13.66 -4.76
C SER A 2 16.11 -13.24 -3.95
N ASP A 3 16.28 -13.12 -2.63
CA ASP A 3 15.24 -12.59 -1.75
C ASP A 3 15.11 -11.10 -2.08
N PHE A 4 14.14 -10.76 -2.93
CA PHE A 4 13.84 -9.37 -3.27
C PHE A 4 13.53 -8.61 -1.98
N ASN A 5 14.43 -7.72 -1.62
CA ASN A 5 14.35 -6.96 -0.38
C ASN A 5 14.38 -5.47 -0.71
N TYR A 6 13.71 -4.70 0.13
CA TYR A 6 13.63 -3.25 0.02
C TYR A 6 13.20 -2.67 1.35
N LYS A 7 13.42 -1.38 1.51
CA LYS A 7 12.94 -0.61 2.64
C LYS A 7 11.72 0.19 2.21
N LEU A 8 10.55 -0.17 2.76
CA LEU A 8 9.33 0.61 2.54
C LEU A 8 9.28 1.76 3.53
N LYS A 9 9.27 2.98 3.03
CA LYS A 9 9.08 4.19 3.82
C LYS A 9 7.72 4.78 3.49
N VAL A 10 6.84 4.79 4.47
CA VAL A 10 5.55 5.46 4.36
C VAL A 10 5.80 6.96 4.44
N ILE A 11 5.54 7.69 3.35
CA ILE A 11 5.70 9.15 3.31
C ILE A 11 4.45 9.80 3.89
N ASP A 12 3.30 9.36 3.42
CA ASP A 12 2.00 9.87 3.82
C ASP A 12 1.04 8.69 3.83
N ALA A 13 0.50 8.34 4.98
CA ALA A 13 -0.53 7.32 5.07
C ALA A 13 -1.68 7.86 5.92
N PRO A 14 -2.92 7.71 5.42
CA PRO A 14 -4.08 8.02 6.21
C PRO A 14 -4.10 7.01 7.38
N THR A 15 -4.28 7.50 8.60
CA THR A 15 -4.48 6.65 9.79
C THR A 15 -5.96 6.51 10.12
N GLU A 16 -6.78 7.44 9.64
CA GLU A 16 -8.21 7.50 9.84
C GLU A 16 -8.93 8.10 8.62
N GLY A 17 -10.20 7.75 8.47
CA GLY A 17 -11.07 8.35 7.46
C GLY A 17 -12.52 7.92 7.67
N SER A 18 -13.42 8.57 6.94
CA SER A 18 -14.87 8.30 7.04
C SER A 18 -15.41 7.72 5.74
N PRO A 19 -16.50 6.92 5.79
CA PRO A 19 -17.14 6.41 4.58
C PRO A 19 -17.44 7.53 3.58
N GLY A 20 -17.15 7.30 2.29
CA GLY A 20 -17.25 8.29 1.22
C GLY A 20 -16.08 9.26 1.10
N SER A 21 -15.14 9.27 2.05
CA SER A 21 -13.97 10.16 2.00
C SER A 21 -12.91 9.63 1.06
N LYS A 22 -12.21 10.55 0.39
CA LYS A 22 -11.00 10.24 -0.38
C LYS A 22 -9.81 10.17 0.58
N VAL A 23 -9.05 9.10 0.51
CA VAL A 23 -7.78 8.96 1.20
C VAL A 23 -6.63 8.81 0.20
N SER A 24 -5.48 9.35 0.57
CA SER A 24 -4.28 9.33 -0.27
C SER A 24 -3.18 8.63 0.50
N LEU A 25 -2.67 7.53 -0.05
CA LEU A 25 -1.50 6.82 0.44
C LEU A 25 -0.32 7.14 -0.47
N LYS A 26 0.83 7.46 0.13
CA LYS A 26 2.09 7.67 -0.57
C LYS A 26 3.19 6.92 0.16
N VAL A 27 3.87 6.04 -0.58
CA VAL A 27 4.98 5.24 -0.07
C VAL A 27 6.19 5.42 -0.97
N SER A 28 7.37 5.35 -0.37
CA SER A 28 8.65 5.29 -1.03
C SER A 28 9.24 3.91 -0.84
N VAL A 29 9.72 3.30 -1.92
CA VAL A 29 10.49 2.06 -1.88
C VAL A 29 11.95 2.44 -2.09
N GLU A 30 12.74 2.32 -1.04
CA GLU A 30 14.16 2.66 -0.99
C GLU A 30 15.01 1.39 -0.87
N GLU A 31 16.28 1.47 -1.26
CA GLU A 31 17.27 0.39 -1.09
C GLU A 31 16.80 -0.97 -1.67
N ALA A 32 16.04 -0.93 -2.76
CA ALA A 32 15.55 -2.14 -3.41
C ALA A 32 16.72 -2.89 -4.06
N THR A 33 16.85 -4.19 -3.76
CA THR A 33 17.88 -5.06 -4.33
C THR A 33 17.66 -5.32 -5.83
N GLU A 34 16.44 -5.10 -6.32
CA GLU A 34 16.03 -5.25 -7.72
C GLU A 34 15.07 -4.12 -8.13
N GLU A 35 14.86 -3.98 -9.44
CA GLU A 35 13.89 -3.04 -10.01
C GLU A 35 12.46 -3.37 -9.54
N VAL A 36 11.80 -2.39 -8.91
CA VAL A 36 10.40 -2.49 -8.47
C VAL A 36 9.49 -2.35 -9.68
N SER A 37 8.67 -3.38 -9.93
CA SER A 37 7.68 -3.33 -11.00
C SER A 37 6.39 -2.68 -10.54
N ARG A 38 5.84 -3.17 -9.41
CA ARG A 38 4.52 -2.78 -8.90
C ARG A 38 4.53 -2.78 -7.38
N VAL A 39 3.70 -1.93 -6.79
CA VAL A 39 3.41 -1.94 -5.35
C VAL A 39 1.93 -2.23 -5.19
N TYR A 40 1.63 -3.22 -4.36
CA TYR A 40 0.30 -3.69 -4.06
C TYR A 40 -0.09 -3.28 -2.65
N ILE A 41 -1.37 -3.05 -2.48
CA ILE A 41 -2.03 -2.87 -1.19
C ILE A 41 -3.16 -3.88 -1.09
N SER A 42 -3.34 -4.44 0.10
CA SER A 42 -4.48 -5.29 0.40
C SER A 42 -5.08 -4.92 1.75
N VAL A 43 -6.41 -4.86 1.77
CA VAL A 43 -7.19 -4.72 3.01
C VAL A 43 -8.07 -5.96 3.13
N PRO A 44 -7.60 -7.03 3.80
CA PRO A 44 -8.26 -8.34 3.79
C PRO A 44 -9.72 -8.28 4.25
N ARG A 45 -9.99 -7.47 5.27
CA ARG A 45 -11.32 -7.33 5.86
C ARG A 45 -12.38 -6.79 4.89
N TYR A 46 -11.97 -6.04 3.87
CA TYR A 46 -12.85 -5.45 2.87
C TYR A 46 -12.56 -5.99 1.45
N ALA A 47 -11.73 -7.04 1.34
CA ALA A 47 -11.25 -7.60 0.07
C ALA A 47 -10.71 -6.54 -0.93
N VAL A 48 -10.19 -5.42 -0.42
CA VAL A 48 -9.55 -4.40 -1.27
C VAL A 48 -8.22 -4.98 -1.72
N PHE A 49 -7.97 -4.88 -3.01
CA PHE A 49 -6.69 -5.21 -3.60
C PHE A 49 -6.42 -4.22 -4.72
N GLU A 50 -5.52 -3.28 -4.47
CA GLU A 50 -5.22 -2.20 -5.40
C GLU A 50 -3.72 -2.17 -5.71
N VAL A 51 -3.39 -1.55 -6.84
CA VAL A 51 -2.01 -1.31 -7.26
C VAL A 51 -1.75 0.18 -7.14
N LEU A 52 -0.67 0.55 -6.46
CA LEU A 52 -0.26 1.94 -6.38
C LEU A 52 0.25 2.42 -7.74
N THR A 53 -0.13 3.63 -8.10
CA THR A 53 0.39 4.36 -9.25
C THR A 53 1.84 4.75 -8.99
N ARG A 54 2.72 4.45 -9.94
CA ARG A 54 4.12 4.88 -9.92
C ARG A 54 4.21 6.36 -10.29
N GLU A 55 4.66 7.18 -9.35
CA GLU A 55 4.90 8.61 -9.55
C GLU A 55 6.36 8.86 -9.99
N SER A 56 7.29 8.08 -9.45
CA SER A 56 8.71 8.12 -9.80
C SER A 56 9.36 6.74 -9.62
N ASP A 57 10.69 6.63 -9.73
CA ASP A 57 11.39 5.36 -9.56
C ASP A 57 11.24 4.75 -8.17
N THR A 58 11.14 5.59 -7.14
CA THR A 58 11.01 5.15 -5.75
C THR A 58 9.63 5.47 -5.17
N LEU A 59 8.86 6.37 -5.79
CA LEU A 59 7.66 6.93 -5.18
C LEU A 59 6.39 6.39 -5.82
N PHE A 60 5.49 5.92 -4.97
CA PHE A 60 4.23 5.29 -5.35
C PHE A 60 3.08 5.90 -4.57
N SER A 61 1.96 6.15 -5.25
CA SER A 61 0.78 6.78 -4.66
C SER A 61 -0.48 5.96 -4.95
N LEU A 62 -1.46 6.03 -4.06
CA LEU A 62 -2.79 5.53 -4.29
C LEU A 62 -3.80 6.53 -3.74
N ASN A 63 -4.77 6.87 -4.58
CA ASN A 63 -5.94 7.63 -4.17
C ASN A 63 -7.11 6.66 -4.14
N TYR A 64 -7.62 6.37 -2.95
CA TYR A 64 -8.71 5.43 -2.76
C TYR A 64 -9.91 6.16 -2.14
N TYR A 65 -11.11 5.86 -2.62
CA TYR A 65 -12.35 6.33 -2.01
C TYR A 65 -12.85 5.25 -1.08
N ILE A 66 -12.97 5.57 0.20
CA ILE A 66 -13.59 4.67 1.16
C ILE A 66 -15.05 4.51 0.75
N PRO A 67 -15.53 3.28 0.49
CA PRO A 67 -16.92 3.06 0.14
C PRO A 67 -17.88 3.58 1.22
N TYR A 68 -19.05 4.07 0.81
CA TYR A 68 -20.04 4.64 1.72
C TYR A 68 -20.61 3.61 2.72
N ASP A 69 -20.54 2.33 2.37
CA ASP A 69 -20.97 1.20 3.17
C ASP A 69 -19.82 0.56 3.97
N ALA A 70 -18.63 1.19 4.00
CA ALA A 70 -17.49 0.68 4.76
C ALA A 70 -17.82 0.64 6.26
N PRO A 71 -17.76 -0.54 6.91
CA PRO A 71 -18.09 -0.63 8.32
C PRO A 71 -17.06 0.12 9.18
N TYR A 72 -17.51 0.69 10.29
CA TYR A 72 -16.60 1.32 11.24
C TYR A 72 -15.69 0.30 11.91
N GLY A 73 -14.44 0.68 12.14
CA GLY A 73 -13.48 -0.16 12.84
C GLY A 73 -12.06 -0.01 12.33
N LYS A 74 -11.18 -0.85 12.87
CA LYS A 74 -9.78 -0.93 12.48
C LYS A 74 -9.57 -1.95 11.36
N TYR A 75 -8.72 -1.57 10.44
CA TYR A 75 -8.35 -2.28 9.23
C TYR A 75 -6.82 -2.38 9.17
N ASP A 76 -6.33 -3.59 9.01
CA ASP A 76 -4.92 -3.83 8.71
C ASP A 76 -4.73 -3.78 7.20
N VAL A 77 -3.89 -2.85 6.78
CA VAL A 77 -3.55 -2.56 5.39
C VAL A 77 -2.18 -3.14 5.12
N ALA A 78 -2.11 -4.21 4.35
CA ALA A 78 -0.87 -4.85 3.95
C ALA A 78 -0.35 -4.20 2.66
N VAL A 79 0.87 -3.68 2.67
CA VAL A 79 1.53 -3.07 1.50
C VAL A 79 2.79 -3.85 1.18
N TRP A 80 2.98 -4.21 -0.08
CA TRP A 80 4.22 -4.84 -0.54
C TRP A 80 4.54 -4.50 -1.99
N ALA A 81 5.83 -4.47 -2.31
CA ALA A 81 6.33 -4.34 -3.65
C ALA A 81 6.60 -5.71 -4.27
N VAL A 82 6.56 -5.74 -5.60
CA VAL A 82 6.87 -6.90 -6.43
C VAL A 82 7.95 -6.48 -7.43
N SER A 83 9.00 -7.28 -7.55
CA SER A 83 10.08 -7.03 -8.50
C SER A 83 9.64 -7.33 -9.93
N LYS A 84 10.42 -6.88 -10.92
CA LYS A 84 10.21 -7.20 -12.34
C LYS A 84 10.10 -8.69 -12.65
N ASN A 85 10.71 -9.53 -11.81
CA ASN A 85 10.67 -10.98 -11.93
C ASN A 85 9.44 -11.62 -11.26
N ASN A 86 8.45 -10.81 -10.87
CA ASN A 86 7.27 -11.22 -10.09
C ASN A 86 7.61 -11.81 -8.70
N VAL A 87 8.76 -11.43 -8.12
CA VAL A 87 9.14 -11.83 -6.77
C VAL A 87 8.48 -10.88 -5.78
N LYS A 88 7.70 -11.45 -4.85
CA LYS A 88 7.07 -10.70 -3.76
C LYS A 88 8.11 -10.39 -2.68
N GLY A 89 8.21 -9.12 -2.27
CA GLY A 89 9.11 -8.74 -1.18
C GLY A 89 8.41 -8.62 0.18
N PRO A 90 9.07 -8.02 1.18
CA PRO A 90 8.59 -7.95 2.56
C PRO A 90 7.29 -7.13 2.70
N VAL A 91 6.30 -7.68 3.41
CA VAL A 91 5.02 -7.01 3.64
C VAL A 91 5.13 -6.03 4.82
N THR A 92 4.68 -4.80 4.61
CA THR A 92 4.51 -3.80 5.67
C THR A 92 3.02 -3.65 5.98
N ASN A 93 2.65 -3.82 7.25
CA ASN A 93 1.27 -3.62 7.68
C ASN A 93 1.10 -2.22 8.26
N ILE A 94 0.08 -1.51 7.81
CA ILE A 94 -0.31 -0.17 8.26
C ILE A 94 -1.71 -0.30 8.87
N SER A 95 -1.91 0.29 10.04
CA SER A 95 -3.24 0.31 10.68
C SER A 95 -4.04 1.51 10.21
N PHE A 96 -5.25 1.28 9.72
CA PHE A 96 -6.21 2.30 9.30
C PHE A 96 -7.51 2.18 10.07
N THR A 97 -8.14 3.29 10.45
CA THR A 97 -9.41 3.30 11.19
C THR A 97 -10.51 4.01 10.41
N VAL A 98 -11.61 3.31 10.11
CA VAL A 98 -12.83 3.93 9.59
C VAL A 98 -13.69 4.36 10.77
N LYS A 99 -14.02 5.65 10.83
CA LYS A 99 -14.86 6.26 11.88
C LYS A 99 -15.87 7.26 11.32
#